data_AF-A0A849MIN0-F1
#
_entry.id   AF-A0A849MIN0-F1
#
_cell.length_a   1.000
_cell.length_b   1.000
_cell.length_c   1.000
_cell.angle_alpha   90.00
_cell.angle_beta   90.00
_cell.angle_gamma   90.00
#
_symmetry.space_group_name_H-M   'P 1'
#
loop_
_entity.id
_entity.type
_entity.pdbx_description
1 polymer ?
#
loop_
_entity_poly.entity_id
_entity_poly.type
_entity_poly.pdbx_seq_one_letter_code
_entity_poly.pdbx_strand_id
1 'polypeptide(L)'
;MLDKIFEMQTELNDYVFAKNKLKDKSGNDLDMKSIIAAAAENKLMVNDLPNEWLVNYSKAMKEELIELDEELLWKWWSKDEIDMQNIRVELIDILHFLVSAMMCAGLDAGKVLDIYQQKHAVNLKRQDTNYKKDTKTEEDNKGIN
;
A
#
# COMPACT_ATOMS: atom_id res chain seq x y z
N MET A 1 -6.38 15.75 -4.80
CA MET A 1 -5.12 15.19 -5.36
C MET A 1 -5.04 13.70 -5.07
N LEU A 2 -5.11 13.28 -3.79
CA LEU A 2 -5.11 11.86 -3.42
C LEU A 2 -6.31 11.09 -3.99
N ASP A 3 -7.50 11.70 -4.02
CA ASP A 3 -8.69 11.09 -4.64
C ASP A 3 -8.46 10.71 -6.11
N LYS A 4 -7.71 11.55 -6.84
CA LYS A 4 -7.42 11.30 -8.25
C LYS A 4 -6.49 10.10 -8.43
N ILE A 5 -5.55 9.91 -7.52
CA ILE A 5 -4.68 8.73 -7.51
C ILE A 5 -5.51 7.46 -7.28
N PHE A 6 -6.42 7.48 -6.31
CA PHE A 6 -7.31 6.35 -6.03
C PHE A 6 -8.25 6.04 -7.22
N GLU A 7 -8.81 7.07 -7.86
CA GLU A 7 -9.64 6.92 -9.05
C GLU A 7 -8.86 6.26 -10.19
N MET A 8 -7.68 6.79 -10.53
CA MET A 8 -6.81 6.24 -11.58
C MET A 8 -6.35 4.82 -11.26
N GLN A 9 -6.03 4.52 -9.99
CA GLN A 9 -5.64 3.18 -9.59
C GLN A 9 -6.80 2.19 -9.68
N THR A 10 -8.00 2.61 -9.33
CA THR A 10 -9.21 1.78 -9.47
C THR A 10 -9.43 1.43 -10.95
N GLU A 11 -9.39 2.42 -11.83
CA GLU A 11 -9.52 2.22 -13.27
C GLU A 11 -8.46 1.25 -13.81
N LEU A 12 -7.19 1.43 -13.42
CA LEU A 12 -6.10 0.57 -13.85
C LEU A 12 -6.27 -0.87 -13.36
N ASN A 13 -6.60 -1.07 -12.08
CA ASN A 13 -6.81 -2.40 -11.52
C ASN A 13 -7.95 -3.13 -12.24
N ASP A 14 -9.10 -2.47 -12.41
CA ASP A 14 -10.25 -3.06 -13.09
C ASP A 14 -9.94 -3.39 -14.56
N TYR A 15 -9.21 -2.50 -15.25
CA TYR A 15 -8.73 -2.76 -16.60
C TYR A 15 -7.84 -4.01 -16.66
N VAL A 16 -6.88 -4.14 -15.74
CA VAL A 16 -5.97 -5.29 -15.66
C VAL A 16 -6.73 -6.58 -15.33
N PHE A 17 -7.68 -6.54 -14.38
CA PHE A 17 -8.50 -7.70 -14.01
C PHE A 17 -9.33 -8.19 -15.20
N ALA A 18 -10.02 -7.27 -15.88
CA ALA A 18 -10.81 -7.58 -17.07
C ALA A 18 -9.94 -8.10 -18.22
N LYS A 19 -8.80 -7.44 -18.48
CA LYS A 19 -7.85 -7.83 -19.54
C LYS A 19 -7.31 -9.26 -19.34
N ASN A 20 -7.06 -9.64 -18.10
CA ASN A 20 -6.55 -10.95 -17.73
C ASN A 20 -7.66 -11.96 -17.38
N LYS A 21 -8.94 -11.58 -17.52
CA LYS A 21 -10.12 -12.42 -17.23
C LYS A 21 -10.08 -13.01 -15.82
N LEU A 22 -9.64 -12.22 -14.84
CA LEU A 22 -9.58 -12.66 -13.46
C LEU A 22 -11.00 -12.86 -12.92
N LYS A 23 -11.17 -13.93 -12.16
CA LYS A 23 -12.44 -14.32 -11.56
C LYS A 23 -12.28 -14.45 -10.05
N ASP A 24 -13.35 -14.15 -9.32
CA ASP A 24 -13.42 -14.50 -7.91
C ASP A 24 -13.62 -16.03 -7.73
N LYS A 25 -13.57 -16.50 -6.49
CA LYS A 25 -13.77 -17.92 -6.15
C LYS A 25 -15.18 -18.44 -6.49
N SER A 26 -16.13 -17.55 -6.71
CA SER A 26 -17.49 -17.87 -7.15
C SER A 26 -17.65 -17.88 -8.67
N GLY A 27 -16.58 -17.57 -9.42
CA GLY A 27 -16.57 -17.53 -10.88
C GLY A 27 -17.06 -16.21 -11.49
N ASN A 28 -17.34 -15.19 -10.68
CA ASN A 28 -17.73 -13.86 -11.17
C ASN A 28 -16.51 -13.09 -11.65
N ASP A 29 -16.70 -12.15 -12.59
CA ASP A 29 -15.65 -11.20 -12.95
C ASP A 29 -15.20 -10.42 -11.72
N LEU A 30 -13.88 -10.34 -11.55
CA LEU A 30 -13.29 -9.61 -10.44
C LEU A 30 -13.19 -8.12 -10.79
N ASP A 31 -13.60 -7.28 -9.84
CA ASP A 31 -13.41 -5.84 -9.86
C ASP A 31 -13.02 -5.32 -8.47
N MET A 32 -12.43 -4.13 -8.40
CA MET A 32 -12.04 -3.49 -7.15
C MET A 32 -13.25 -3.23 -6.24
N LYS A 33 -14.42 -2.94 -6.83
CA LYS A 33 -15.65 -2.69 -6.08
C LYS A 33 -16.03 -3.89 -5.21
N SER A 34 -15.91 -5.11 -5.72
CA SER A 34 -16.23 -6.35 -5.01
C SER A 34 -15.26 -6.61 -3.85
N ILE A 35 -13.97 -6.29 -4.03
CA ILE A 35 -12.95 -6.42 -2.99
C ILE A 35 -13.21 -5.40 -1.87
N ILE A 36 -13.45 -4.13 -2.23
CA ILE A 36 -13.75 -3.05 -1.28
C ILE A 36 -15.04 -3.34 -0.51
N ALA A 37 -16.09 -3.81 -1.20
CA ALA A 37 -17.36 -4.19 -0.56
C ALA A 37 -17.16 -5.34 0.44
N ALA A 38 -16.35 -6.35 0.10
CA ALA A 38 -16.03 -7.44 1.01
C ALA A 38 -15.33 -6.94 2.28
N ALA A 39 -14.40 -5.99 2.17
CA ALA A 39 -13.76 -5.38 3.33
C ALA A 39 -14.77 -4.61 4.20
N ALA A 40 -15.65 -3.81 3.59
CA ALA A 40 -16.69 -3.07 4.28
C ALA A 40 -17.73 -3.98 4.98
N GLU A 41 -17.97 -5.17 4.43
CA GLU A 41 -18.83 -6.22 5.00
C GLU A 41 -18.14 -7.09 6.06
N ASN A 42 -16.92 -6.74 6.50
CA ASN A 42 -16.12 -7.53 7.45
C ASN A 42 -15.80 -8.96 7.00
N LYS A 43 -15.69 -9.21 5.69
CA LYS A 43 -15.15 -10.46 5.15
C LYS A 43 -13.62 -10.44 5.22
N LEU A 44 -13.10 -10.66 6.43
CA LEU A 44 -11.67 -10.52 6.76
C LEU A 44 -10.97 -11.86 7.05
N MET A 45 -11.57 -12.98 6.64
CA MET A 45 -10.95 -14.30 6.79
C MET A 45 -9.85 -14.51 5.76
N VAL A 46 -8.96 -15.48 6.02
CA VAL A 46 -7.79 -15.79 5.16
C VAL A 46 -8.14 -16.05 3.69
N ASN A 47 -9.35 -16.55 3.42
CA ASN A 47 -9.81 -16.89 2.08
C ASN A 47 -10.73 -15.83 1.46
N ASP A 48 -10.97 -14.72 2.14
CA ASP A 48 -11.79 -13.64 1.61
C ASP A 48 -10.97 -12.74 0.68
N LEU A 49 -11.67 -12.06 -0.24
CA LEU A 49 -11.06 -11.19 -1.25
C LEU A 49 -10.07 -10.16 -0.68
N PRO A 50 -10.37 -9.45 0.44
CA PRO A 50 -9.44 -8.49 1.01
C PRO A 50 -8.08 -9.10 1.34
N ASN A 51 -8.06 -10.24 2.04
CA ASN A 51 -6.81 -10.89 2.42
C ASN A 51 -6.04 -11.42 1.20
N GLU A 52 -6.75 -12.06 0.26
CA GLU A 52 -6.14 -12.59 -0.96
C GLU A 52 -5.40 -11.51 -1.75
N TRP A 53 -6.05 -10.36 -1.95
CA TRP A 53 -5.47 -9.28 -2.73
C TRP A 53 -4.44 -8.45 -1.95
N LEU A 54 -4.59 -8.30 -0.64
CA LEU A 54 -3.53 -7.75 0.20
C LEU A 54 -2.23 -8.58 0.11
N VAL A 55 -2.34 -9.91 0.06
CA VAL A 55 -1.17 -10.79 -0.14
C VAL A 55 -0.54 -10.56 -1.52
N ASN A 56 -1.34 -10.45 -2.58
CA ASN A 56 -0.84 -10.23 -3.93
C ASN A 56 -0.13 -8.88 -4.07
N TYR A 57 -0.75 -7.80 -3.62
CA TYR A 57 -0.15 -6.46 -3.66
C TYR A 57 1.05 -6.33 -2.71
N SER A 58 1.05 -7.03 -1.57
CA SER A 58 2.22 -7.08 -0.69
C SER A 58 3.41 -7.79 -1.34
N LYS A 59 3.17 -8.81 -2.17
CA LYS A 59 4.25 -9.48 -2.92
C LYS A 59 4.76 -8.57 -4.03
N ALA A 60 3.88 -7.96 -4.81
CA ALA A 60 4.25 -7.03 -5.86
C ALA A 60 5.13 -5.88 -5.31
N MET A 61 4.70 -5.20 -4.23
CA MET A 61 5.52 -4.17 -3.58
C MET A 61 6.92 -4.65 -3.16
N LYS A 62 7.08 -5.92 -2.79
CA LYS A 62 8.40 -6.46 -2.40
C LYS A 62 9.30 -6.64 -3.62
N GLU A 63 8.77 -7.05 -4.76
CA GLU A 63 9.54 -7.14 -6.00
C GLU A 63 9.97 -5.74 -6.45
N GLU A 64 9.07 -4.73 -6.44
CA GLU A 64 9.46 -3.35 -6.79
C GLU A 64 10.49 -2.73 -5.83
N LEU A 65 10.49 -3.14 -4.56
CA LEU A 65 11.54 -2.75 -3.62
C LEU A 65 12.89 -3.39 -3.97
N ILE A 66 12.89 -4.61 -4.52
CA ILE A 66 14.11 -5.26 -5.01
C ILE A 66 14.61 -4.52 -6.26
N GLU A 67 13.73 -4.18 -7.20
CA GLU A 67 14.09 -3.39 -8.40
C GLU A 67 14.67 -2.02 -8.02
N LEU A 68 14.04 -1.32 -7.05
CA LEU A 68 14.59 -0.09 -6.49
C LEU A 68 15.98 -0.30 -5.85
N ASP A 69 16.18 -1.37 -5.08
CA ASP A 69 17.48 -1.67 -4.46
C ASP A 69 18.57 -1.95 -5.51
N GLU A 70 18.22 -2.53 -6.66
CA GLU A 70 19.15 -2.79 -7.78
C GLU A 70 19.66 -1.48 -8.44
N GLU A 71 18.85 -0.41 -8.42
CA GLU A 71 19.24 0.91 -8.91
C GLU A 71 20.10 1.71 -7.90
N LEU A 72 20.09 1.33 -6.63
CA LEU A 72 20.75 2.07 -5.55
C LEU A 72 22.19 1.60 -5.32
N LEU A 73 23.13 2.54 -5.45
CA LEU A 73 24.54 2.26 -5.23
C LEU A 73 24.92 2.43 -3.75
N TRP A 74 25.12 1.31 -3.04
CA TRP A 74 25.45 1.32 -1.60
C TRP A 74 26.91 1.65 -1.27
N LYS A 75 27.83 1.50 -2.24
CA LYS A 75 29.26 1.78 -2.04
C LYS A 75 29.48 3.29 -2.02
N TRP A 76 29.40 3.89 -0.84
CA TRP A 76 29.54 5.34 -0.65
C TRP A 76 30.89 5.93 -1.07
N TRP A 77 31.89 5.09 -1.38
CA TRP A 77 33.19 5.50 -1.95
C TRP A 77 33.23 5.41 -3.49
N SER A 78 32.13 5.02 -4.14
CA SER A 78 32.05 5.01 -5.60
C SER A 78 32.02 6.44 -6.17
N LYS A 79 32.37 6.56 -7.44
CA LYS A 79 32.24 7.78 -8.26
C LYS A 79 31.13 7.67 -9.31
N ASP A 80 30.37 6.59 -9.27
CA ASP A 80 29.29 6.31 -10.22
C ASP A 80 28.09 7.24 -10.00
N GLU A 81 27.36 7.52 -11.07
CA GLU A 81 26.10 8.26 -11.04
C GLU A 81 24.92 7.28 -10.94
N ILE A 82 23.85 7.67 -10.22
CA ILE A 82 22.61 6.90 -10.12
C ILE A 82 21.61 7.30 -11.21
N ASP A 83 20.77 6.36 -11.66
CA ASP A 83 19.66 6.69 -12.54
C ASP A 83 18.45 7.21 -11.74
N MET A 84 18.44 8.53 -11.53
CA MET A 84 17.32 9.20 -10.86
C MET A 84 15.99 9.09 -11.61
N GLN A 85 15.99 8.81 -12.91
CA GLN A 85 14.74 8.63 -13.64
C GLN A 85 14.15 7.26 -13.33
N ASN A 86 14.96 6.19 -13.34
CA ASN A 86 14.47 4.85 -13.01
C ASN A 86 14.04 4.76 -11.54
N ILE A 87 14.85 5.27 -10.61
CA ILE A 87 14.49 5.35 -9.18
C ILE A 87 13.12 6.00 -8.95
N ARG A 88 12.77 7.05 -9.71
CA ARG A 88 11.46 7.71 -9.59
C ARG A 88 10.32 6.84 -10.12
N VAL A 89 10.56 6.02 -11.13
CA VAL A 89 9.58 5.08 -11.67
C VAL A 89 9.32 3.96 -10.66
N GLU A 90 10.36 3.33 -10.13
CA GLU A 90 10.21 2.27 -9.12
C GLU A 90 9.45 2.76 -7.86
N LEU A 91 9.71 4.00 -7.43
CA LEU A 91 8.94 4.61 -6.34
C LEU A 91 7.44 4.79 -6.66
N ILE A 92 7.09 5.03 -7.91
CA ILE A 92 5.71 5.13 -8.37
C ILE A 92 5.07 3.73 -8.53
N ASP A 93 5.84 2.72 -8.92
CA ASP A 93 5.35 1.34 -8.97
C ASP A 93 5.03 0.81 -7.56
N ILE A 94 5.90 1.10 -6.58
CA ILE A 94 5.60 0.86 -5.16
C ILE A 94 4.31 1.61 -4.75
N LEU A 95 4.11 2.86 -5.19
CA LEU A 95 2.91 3.63 -4.87
C LEU A 95 1.64 3.00 -5.47
N HIS A 96 1.69 2.49 -6.71
CA HIS A 96 0.57 1.81 -7.35
C HIS A 96 0.08 0.62 -6.53
N PHE A 97 1.00 -0.21 -6.06
CA PHE A 97 0.66 -1.37 -5.25
C PHE A 97 0.27 -0.99 -3.81
N LEU A 98 0.87 0.05 -3.23
CA LEU A 98 0.47 0.55 -1.91
C LEU A 98 -0.97 1.08 -1.91
N VAL A 99 -1.33 1.88 -2.90
CA VAL A 99 -2.71 2.42 -3.05
C VAL A 99 -3.71 1.29 -3.28
N SER A 100 -3.35 0.30 -4.10
CA SER A 100 -4.18 -0.89 -4.30
C SER A 100 -4.38 -1.69 -3.00
N ALA A 101 -3.32 -1.88 -2.22
CA ALA A 101 -3.41 -2.53 -0.92
C ALA A 101 -4.26 -1.74 0.08
N MET A 102 -4.16 -0.40 0.10
CA MET A 102 -5.00 0.47 0.94
C MET A 102 -6.50 0.28 0.61
N MET A 103 -6.86 0.22 -0.68
CA MET A 103 -8.23 -0.08 -1.09
C MET A 103 -8.70 -1.46 -0.63
N CYS A 104 -7.86 -2.50 -0.75
CA CYS A 104 -8.18 -3.83 -0.23
C CYS A 104 -8.34 -3.86 1.29
N ALA A 105 -7.65 -2.96 2.02
CA ALA A 105 -7.84 -2.77 3.45
C ALA A 105 -9.08 -1.93 3.82
N GLY A 106 -9.91 -1.57 2.84
CA GLY A 106 -11.14 -0.78 3.05
C GLY A 106 -10.88 0.72 3.23
N LEU A 107 -9.70 1.21 2.83
CA LEU A 107 -9.38 2.63 2.90
C LEU A 107 -9.72 3.32 1.58
N ASP A 108 -10.46 4.42 1.67
CA ASP A 108 -10.53 5.42 0.61
C ASP A 108 -9.48 6.52 0.83
N ALA A 109 -9.35 7.42 -0.14
CA ALA A 109 -8.39 8.53 -0.08
C ALA A 109 -8.59 9.43 1.16
N GLY A 110 -9.83 9.68 1.56
CA GLY A 110 -10.13 10.48 2.75
C GLY A 110 -9.68 9.77 4.03
N LYS A 111 -9.93 8.46 4.12
CA LYS A 111 -9.57 7.64 5.26
C LYS A 111 -8.06 7.46 5.41
N VAL A 112 -7.34 7.34 4.29
CA VAL A 112 -5.88 7.34 4.30
C VAL A 112 -5.33 8.64 4.90
N LEU A 113 -5.87 9.79 4.49
CA LEU A 113 -5.42 11.08 5.01
C LEU A 113 -5.70 11.20 6.53
N ASP A 114 -6.88 10.79 6.96
CA ASP A 114 -7.28 10.77 8.38
C ASP A 114 -6.32 9.91 9.22
N ILE A 115 -6.14 8.63 8.87
CA ILE A 115 -5.23 7.71 9.55
C ILE A 115 -3.79 8.23 9.53
N TYR A 116 -3.34 8.81 8.42
CA TYR A 116 -2.01 9.42 8.31
C TYR A 116 -1.83 10.55 9.31
N GLN A 117 -2.81 11.46 9.44
CA GLN A 117 -2.76 12.57 10.38
C GLN A 117 -2.72 12.08 11.84
N GLN A 118 -3.55 11.09 12.18
CA GLN A 118 -3.54 10.46 13.50
C GLN A 118 -2.17 9.83 13.81
N LYS A 119 -1.62 9.05 12.88
CA LYS A 119 -0.31 8.42 13.04
C LYS A 119 0.84 9.43 13.10
N HIS A 120 0.75 10.51 12.32
CA HIS A 120 1.71 11.61 12.35
C HIS A 120 1.74 12.27 13.73
N ALA A 121 0.59 12.57 14.32
CA ALA A 121 0.50 13.14 15.67
C ALA A 121 1.10 12.22 16.75
N VAL A 122 0.82 10.91 16.67
CA VAL A 122 1.43 9.89 17.56
C VAL A 122 2.96 9.90 17.42
N ASN A 123 3.47 9.94 16.20
CA ASN A 123 4.91 9.93 15.95
C ASN A 123 5.61 11.21 16.44
N LEU A 124 4.98 12.39 16.33
CA LEU A 124 5.51 13.63 16.92
C LEU A 124 5.59 13.52 18.45
N LYS A 125 4.50 13.06 19.08
CA LYS A 125 4.48 12.85 20.54
C LYS A 125 5.58 11.89 21.01
N ARG A 126 5.84 10.83 20.23
CA ARG A 126 6.94 9.89 20.51
C ARG A 126 8.30 10.62 20.55
N GLN A 127 8.57 11.53 19.60
CA GLN A 127 9.80 12.32 19.59
C GLN A 127 9.91 13.25 20.81
N ASP A 128 8.82 13.93 21.17
CA ASP A 128 8.79 14.84 22.34
C ASP A 128 9.05 14.10 23.66
N THR A 129 8.68 12.81 23.71
CA THR A 129 8.88 11.94 24.90
C THR A 129 10.22 11.20 24.91
N ASN A 130 11.21 11.64 24.13
CA ASN A 130 12.53 11.03 24.01
C ASN A 130 12.45 9.55 23.57
N TYR A 131 11.93 9.34 22.35
CA TYR A 131 11.73 8.04 21.71
C TYR A 131 12.92 7.09 21.93
N LYS A 132 12.72 6.06 22.76
CA LYS A 132 13.67 4.98 23.00
C LYS A 132 13.06 3.67 22.58
N LYS A 133 13.80 2.88 21.81
CA LYS A 133 13.38 1.55 21.35
C LYS A 133 12.98 0.65 22.53
N ASP A 134 13.71 0.75 23.63
CA ASP A 134 13.53 -0.11 24.81
C ASP A 134 12.25 0.18 25.61
N THR A 135 11.67 1.37 25.47
CA THR A 135 10.44 1.79 26.19
C THR A 135 9.25 1.99 25.25
N LYS A 136 9.44 1.78 23.96
CA LYS A 136 8.38 1.91 22.96
C LYS A 136 7.41 0.73 23.08
N THR A 137 6.13 1.03 23.20
CA THR A 137 5.03 0.08 22.95
C THR A 137 4.27 0.48 21.69
N GLU A 138 3.39 -0.40 21.18
CA GLU A 138 2.47 -0.07 20.08
C GLU A 138 1.05 0.22 20.59
N GLU A 139 0.89 0.48 21.88
CA GLU A 139 -0.43 0.75 22.48
C GLU A 139 -1.06 2.04 21.97
N ASP A 140 -0.23 3.06 21.71
CA ASP A 140 -0.65 4.34 21.15
C ASP A 140 -1.20 4.23 19.70
N ASN A 141 -0.89 3.15 18.98
CA ASN A 141 -1.49 2.87 17.67
C ASN A 141 -2.91 2.32 17.77
N LYS A 142 -3.34 1.74 18.91
CA LYS A 142 -4.66 1.07 19.03
C LYS A 142 -5.84 2.03 18.87
N GLY A 143 -5.61 3.33 19.08
CA GLY A 143 -6.61 4.38 18.88
C GLY A 143 -6.73 4.88 17.44
N ILE A 144 -5.86 4.42 16.54
CA ILE A 144 -5.86 4.82 15.13
C ILE A 144 -6.85 3.93 14.39
N ASN A 145 -7.90 4.55 13.85
CA ASN A 145 -8.89 3.91 13.00
C ASN A 145 -9.26 4.87 11.90
#